data_AF-A0A1X7SJF9-F1
#
_entry.id   AF-A0A1X7SJF9-F1
#
_cell.length_a   1.000
_cell.length_b   1.000
_cell.length_c   1.000
_cell.angle_alpha   90.00
_cell.angle_beta   90.00
_cell.angle_gamma   90.00
#
_symmetry.space_group_name_H-M   'P 1'
#
loop_
_entity.id
_entity.type
_entity.pdbx_description
1 polymer ?
#
loop_
_entity_poly.entity_id
_entity_poly.type
_entity_poly.pdbx_seq_one_letter_code
_entity_poly.pdbx_strand_id
1 'polypeptide(L)'
;MYHLHRVSSPEHVKTNCMPPSNIGIVFGPNLLQQREMIPSLELLANMSYQAKVVEIMAAHVHDIFNVSEEELKLLENESIEDEGNERFVGEEDVPHTQSKALRIGSNFLQSIRTSICIRK
;
A
#
# COMPACT_ATOMS: atom_id res chain seq x y z
N MET A 1 5.98 -5.91 2.77
CA MET A 1 5.74 -6.72 1.56
C MET A 1 4.85 -7.92 1.82
N TYR A 2 4.95 -8.58 2.98
CA TYR A 2 4.09 -9.73 3.31
C TYR A 2 2.58 -9.47 3.14
N HIS A 3 2.05 -8.39 3.70
CA HIS A 3 0.63 -8.05 3.54
C HIS A 3 0.21 -7.89 2.07
N LEU A 4 1.06 -7.29 1.24
CA LEU A 4 0.79 -7.12 -0.20
C LEU A 4 0.84 -8.45 -0.96
N HIS A 5 1.75 -9.36 -0.56
CA HIS A 5 1.79 -10.73 -1.06
C HIS A 5 0.47 -11.45 -0.78
N ARG A 6 -0.03 -11.38 0.45
CA ARG A 6 -1.32 -11.98 0.83
C ARG A 6 -2.49 -11.40 0.04
N VAL A 7 -2.59 -10.07 -0.04
CA VAL A 7 -3.67 -9.40 -0.78
C VAL A 7 -3.67 -9.82 -2.26
N SER A 8 -2.49 -10.07 -2.84
CA SER A 8 -2.32 -10.49 -4.22
C SER A 8 -2.20 -12.02 -4.40
N SER A 9 -2.48 -12.80 -3.36
CA SER A 9 -2.46 -14.25 -3.42
C SER A 9 -3.61 -14.79 -4.29
N PRO A 10 -3.47 -15.98 -4.91
CA PRO A 10 -4.49 -16.56 -5.79
C PRO A 10 -5.87 -16.75 -5.16
N GLU A 11 -5.93 -16.89 -3.83
CA GLU A 11 -7.15 -16.99 -3.04
C GLU A 11 -7.90 -15.64 -2.97
N HIS A 12 -7.19 -14.52 -2.76
CA HIS A 12 -7.78 -13.20 -2.57
C HIS A 12 -8.01 -12.46 -3.90
N VAL A 13 -7.19 -12.70 -4.93
CA VAL A 13 -7.30 -12.02 -6.23
C VAL A 13 -8.66 -12.24 -6.90
N LYS A 14 -9.30 -13.39 -6.68
CA LYS A 14 -10.62 -13.70 -7.24
C LYS A 14 -11.73 -12.81 -6.69
N THR A 15 -11.57 -12.27 -5.48
CA THR A 15 -12.59 -11.45 -4.81
C THR A 15 -12.23 -9.97 -4.81
N ASN A 16 -10.95 -9.63 -4.66
CA ASN A 16 -10.51 -8.24 -4.60
C ASN A 16 -10.01 -7.66 -5.94
N CYS A 17 -9.79 -8.50 -6.96
CA CYS A 17 -9.28 -8.09 -8.27
C CYS A 17 -7.93 -7.33 -8.22
N MET A 18 -7.08 -7.64 -7.24
CA MET A 18 -5.78 -6.99 -7.02
C MET A 18 -4.61 -7.97 -7.26
N PRO A 19 -4.33 -8.35 -8.53
CA PRO A 19 -3.11 -9.08 -8.85
C PRO A 19 -1.86 -8.26 -8.50
N PRO A 20 -0.67 -8.90 -8.42
CA PRO A 20 0.59 -8.21 -8.10
C PRO A 20 0.88 -6.98 -8.97
N SER A 21 0.46 -7.00 -10.24
CA SER A 21 0.61 -5.87 -11.17
C SER A 21 -0.16 -4.62 -10.72
N ASN A 22 -1.40 -4.80 -10.23
CA ASN A 22 -2.22 -3.69 -9.71
C ASN A 22 -1.64 -3.14 -8.41
N ILE A 23 -1.11 -4.04 -7.56
CA ILE A 23 -0.37 -3.65 -6.36
C ILE A 23 0.85 -2.79 -6.73
N GLY A 24 1.63 -3.21 -7.72
CA GLY A 24 2.78 -2.45 -8.22
C GLY A 24 2.40 -1.03 -8.64
N ILE A 25 1.34 -0.88 -9.44
CA ILE A 25 0.88 0.43 -9.93
C ILE A 25 0.46 1.36 -8.78
N VAL A 26 -0.30 0.85 -7.80
CA VAL A 26 -0.83 1.65 -6.69
C VAL A 26 0.25 1.99 -5.66
N PHE A 27 1.11 1.03 -5.32
CA PHE A 27 2.07 1.18 -4.23
C PHE A 27 3.47 1.61 -4.68
N GLY A 28 3.82 1.43 -5.97
CA GLY A 28 5.11 1.85 -6.55
C GLY A 28 5.50 3.29 -6.18
N PRO A 29 4.66 4.30 -6.49
CA PRO A 29 4.94 5.69 -6.16
C PRO A 29 5.09 5.99 -4.67
N ASN A 30 4.35 5.24 -3.84
CA ASN A 30 4.30 5.46 -2.39
C ASN A 30 5.49 4.82 -1.66
N LEU A 31 5.97 3.67 -2.16
CA LEU A 31 7.06 2.92 -1.52
C LEU A 31 8.45 3.35 -2.00
N LEU A 32 8.56 3.80 -3.25
CA LEU A 32 9.83 4.10 -3.91
C LEU A 32 9.98 5.58 -4.28
N GLN A 33 9.24 6.44 -3.58
CA GLN A 33 9.08 7.86 -3.85
C GLN A 33 10.39 8.54 -4.27
N GLN A 34 10.37 9.20 -5.42
CA GLN A 34 11.51 9.97 -5.91
C GLN A 34 11.55 11.33 -5.20
N ARG A 35 12.65 11.62 -4.50
CA ARG A 35 12.83 12.89 -3.76
C ARG A 35 13.23 14.07 -4.64
N GLU A 36 13.57 13.83 -5.90
CA GLU A 36 14.15 14.82 -6.79
C GLU A 36 13.27 15.08 -8.02
N MET A 37 13.35 16.30 -8.57
CA MET A 37 12.59 16.72 -9.74
C MET A 37 13.26 16.13 -10.98
N ILE A 38 12.82 14.95 -11.39
CA ILE A 38 13.28 14.26 -12.59
C ILE A 38 12.56 14.84 -13.82
N PRO A 39 13.24 15.00 -14.97
CA PRO A 39 12.58 15.39 -16.22
C PRO A 39 11.39 14.50 -16.56
N SER A 40 10.34 15.07 -17.16
CA SER A 40 9.03 14.41 -17.32
C SER A 40 9.05 13.06 -18.06
N LEU A 41 9.92 12.90 -19.07
CA LEU A 41 10.03 11.63 -19.81
C LEU A 41 10.74 10.54 -19.00
N GLU A 42 11.78 10.91 -18.27
CA GLU A 42 12.51 9.98 -17.40
C GLU A 42 11.66 9.59 -16.19
N LEU A 43 10.84 10.52 -15.68
CA LEU A 43 9.84 10.24 -14.66
C LEU A 43 8.85 9.16 -15.11
N LEU A 44 8.43 9.14 -16.38
CA LEU A 44 7.52 8.11 -16.90
C LEU A 44 8.16 6.71 -16.84
N ALA A 45 9.40 6.58 -17.29
CA ALA A 45 10.14 5.32 -17.19
C ALA A 45 10.36 4.91 -15.72
N ASN A 46 10.65 5.88 -14.85
CA ASN A 46 10.83 5.60 -13.43
C ASN A 46 9.55 5.12 -12.74
N MET A 47 8.38 5.67 -13.08
CA MET A 47 7.11 5.19 -12.54
C MET A 47 6.84 3.73 -12.95
N SER A 48 7.15 3.34 -14.20
CA SER A 48 6.99 1.95 -14.63
C SER A 48 7.97 1.02 -13.94
N TYR A 49 9.23 1.45 -13.72
CA TYR A 49 10.19 0.69 -12.93
C TYR A 49 9.75 0.54 -11.47
N GLN A 50 9.24 1.60 -10.83
CA GLN A 50 8.74 1.54 -9.46
C GLN A 50 7.61 0.53 -9.33
N ALA A 51 6.65 0.57 -10.26
CA ALA A 51 5.56 -0.39 -10.28
C ALA A 51 6.09 -1.81 -10.41
N LYS A 52 7.06 -2.04 -11.30
CA LYS A 52 7.60 -3.37 -11.54
C LYS A 52 8.42 -3.92 -10.36
N VAL A 53 9.20 -3.07 -9.70
CA VAL A 53 9.95 -3.44 -8.50
C VAL A 53 8.98 -3.89 -7.41
N VAL A 54 7.92 -3.12 -7.14
CA VAL A 54 6.93 -3.48 -6.10
C VAL A 54 6.14 -4.74 -6.48
N GLU A 55 5.76 -4.90 -7.74
CA GLU A 55 5.12 -6.13 -8.23
C GLU A 55 6.01 -7.36 -7.94
N ILE A 56 7.30 -7.29 -8.28
CA ILE A 56 8.25 -8.39 -8.07
C ILE A 56 8.44 -8.66 -6.57
N MET A 57 8.61 -7.61 -5.77
CA MET A 57 8.76 -7.73 -4.30
C MET A 57 7.54 -8.34 -3.62
N ALA A 58 6.33 -8.09 -4.14
CA ALA A 58 5.11 -8.69 -3.63
C ALA A 58 4.94 -10.14 -4.13
N ALA A 59 5.23 -10.43 -5.39
CA ALA A 59 5.07 -11.77 -5.97
C ALA A 59 6.11 -12.77 -5.46
N HIS A 60 7.35 -12.32 -5.23
CA HIS A 60 8.50 -13.16 -4.86
C HIS A 60 8.99 -12.88 -3.43
N VAL A 61 8.06 -12.70 -2.49
CA VAL A 61 8.39 -12.30 -1.13
C VAL A 61 9.29 -13.34 -0.42
N HIS A 62 9.08 -14.63 -0.71
CA HIS A 62 9.89 -15.72 -0.18
C HIS A 62 11.34 -15.65 -0.63
N ASP A 63 11.53 -15.51 -1.94
CA ASP A 63 12.86 -15.52 -2.58
C ASP A 63 13.67 -14.28 -2.18
N ILE A 64 13.02 -13.11 -2.10
CA ILE A 64 13.69 -11.84 -1.89
C ILE A 64 14.01 -11.59 -0.42
N PHE A 65 13.08 -11.95 0.48
CA PHE A 65 13.24 -11.69 1.91
C PHE A 65 13.71 -12.92 2.70
N ASN A 66 13.91 -14.06 2.03
CA ASN A 66 14.35 -15.32 2.64
C ASN A 66 13.45 -15.72 3.83
N VAL A 67 12.13 -15.66 3.61
CA VAL A 67 11.10 -16.00 4.61
C VAL A 67 10.32 -17.21 4.12
N SER A 68 10.12 -18.20 4.98
CA SER A 68 9.34 -19.40 4.68
C SER A 68 7.83 -19.12 4.68
N GLU A 69 7.06 -19.99 4.01
CA GLU A 69 5.59 -19.92 4.01
C GLU A 69 4.99 -20.09 5.41
N GLU A 70 5.66 -20.87 6.25
CA GLU A 70 5.29 -21.09 7.63
C GLU A 70 5.47 -19.83 8.46
N GLU A 71 6.62 -19.17 8.34
CA GLU A 71 6.90 -17.89 9.02
C GLU A 71 5.94 -16.78 8.58
N LEU A 72 5.59 -16.75 7.30
CA LEU A 72 4.59 -15.83 6.80
C LEU A 72 3.24 -16.02 7.53
N LYS A 73 2.69 -17.23 7.53
CA LYS A 73 1.40 -17.54 8.20
C LYS A 73 1.39 -17.23 9.70
N LEU A 74 2.53 -17.23 10.36
CA LEU A 74 2.62 -16.83 11.77
C LEU A 74 2.41 -15.32 11.95
N LEU A 75 2.93 -14.51 11.03
CA LEU A 75 2.79 -13.04 11.03
C LEU A 75 1.35 -12.58 10.70
N GLU A 76 0.48 -13.49 10.27
CA GLU A 76 -0.95 -13.24 10.04
C GLU A 76 -1.76 -13.10 11.33
N ASN A 77 -1.34 -13.76 12.40
CA ASN A 77 -2.14 -13.90 13.62
C ASN A 77 -1.95 -12.77 14.64
N GLU A 78 -1.02 -11.83 14.39
CA GLU A 78 -0.73 -10.72 15.30
C GLU A 78 -1.57 -9.44 15.01
N SER A 79 -2.46 -9.47 14.03
CA SER A 79 -3.28 -8.30 13.69
C SER A 79 -4.77 -8.62 13.86
N ILE A 80 -5.35 -8.24 15.01
CA ILE A 80 -6.65 -7.55 15.20
C ILE A 80 -6.92 -7.46 16.72
N GLU A 81 -6.53 -6.34 17.34
CA GLU A 81 -7.37 -5.71 18.37
C GLU A 81 -8.03 -4.51 17.69
N ASP A 82 -9.31 -4.67 17.39
CA ASP A 82 -10.19 -3.72 16.72
C ASP A 82 -10.63 -2.64 17.73
N GLU A 83 -10.05 -1.45 17.67
CA GLU A 83 -10.69 -0.24 18.21
C GLU A 83 -11.39 0.50 17.06
N GLY A 84 -12.72 0.49 17.09
CA GLY A 84 -13.51 1.61 16.56
C GLY A 84 -14.49 1.30 15.45
N ASN A 85 -15.59 0.63 15.82
CA ASN A 85 -16.90 0.71 15.18
C ASN A 85 -17.32 2.15 14.86
N GLU A 86 -17.56 2.47 13.58
CA GLU A 86 -18.70 3.31 13.15
C GLU A 86 -19.26 2.79 11.81
N ARG A 87 -20.38 2.07 11.92
CA ARG A 87 -21.28 1.75 10.81
C ARG A 87 -21.98 3.02 10.36
N PHE A 88 -21.67 3.53 9.16
CA PHE A 88 -22.52 4.50 8.48
C PHE A 88 -23.64 3.75 7.75
N VAL A 89 -24.82 3.74 8.37
CA VAL A 89 -26.09 3.35 7.74
C VAL A 89 -26.48 4.44 6.74
N GLY A 90 -26.90 4.03 5.55
CA GLY A 90 -27.07 4.90 4.39
C GLY A 90 -28.23 5.89 4.45
N GLU A 91 -28.15 6.89 3.59
CA GLU A 91 -29.31 7.61 3.07
C GLU A 91 -29.00 8.05 1.63
N GLU A 92 -29.99 7.85 0.76
CA GLU A 92 -29.94 8.09 -0.68
C GLU A 92 -29.80 9.57 -1.02
N ASP A 93 -28.97 9.89 -2.02
CA ASP A 93 -29.33 10.72 -3.18
C ASP A 93 -28.05 11.09 -3.97
N VAL A 94 -28.04 10.75 -5.26
CA VAL A 94 -26.99 11.13 -6.21
C VAL A 94 -27.28 12.52 -6.74
N PRO A 95 -26.32 13.46 -6.63
CA PRO A 95 -25.96 14.22 -7.83
C PRO A 95 -24.44 14.31 -8.05
N HIS A 96 -24.08 14.44 -9.32
CA HIS A 96 -22.73 14.44 -9.85
C HIS A 96 -21.83 15.58 -9.32
N THR A 97 -20.51 15.37 -9.49
CA THR A 97 -19.38 16.32 -9.48
C THR A 97 -18.88 16.87 -8.14
N GLN A 98 -17.79 16.29 -7.61
CA GLN A 98 -16.48 16.94 -7.37
C GLN A 98 -15.50 15.93 -6.76
N SER A 99 -14.27 15.84 -7.28
CA SER A 99 -13.21 14.99 -6.73
C SER A 99 -12.92 15.33 -5.27
N LYS A 100 -13.31 14.44 -4.35
CA LYS A 100 -12.92 14.54 -2.93
C LYS A 100 -11.45 14.15 -2.80
N ALA A 101 -10.57 15.15 -2.75
CA ALA A 101 -9.20 14.97 -2.31
C ALA A 101 -9.21 14.43 -0.88
N LEU A 102 -8.64 13.24 -0.68
CA LEU A 102 -8.54 12.59 0.62
C LEU A 102 -7.61 13.43 1.52
N ARG A 103 -8.19 14.29 2.36
CA ARG A 103 -7.42 15.05 3.35
C ARG A 103 -7.03 14.14 4.50
N ILE A 104 -5.81 13.63 4.45
CA ILE A 104 -5.18 12.96 5.58
C ILE A 104 -5.06 13.99 6.72
N GLY A 105 -5.68 13.70 7.86
CA GLY A 105 -5.77 14.60 9.01
C GLY A 105 -4.39 14.99 9.55
N SER A 106 -4.27 16.24 10.00
CA SER A 106 -3.06 16.84 10.57
C SER A 106 -2.40 16.02 11.68
N ASN A 107 -3.19 15.18 12.36
CA ASN A 107 -2.75 14.38 13.50
C ASN A 107 -1.85 13.21 13.08
N PHE A 108 -2.01 12.68 11.87
CA PHE A 108 -1.14 11.62 11.33
C PHE A 108 0.26 12.14 11.00
N LEU A 109 0.35 13.33 10.39
CA LEU A 109 1.62 13.98 10.10
C LEU A 109 2.38 14.42 11.36
N GLN A 110 1.65 14.73 12.44
CA GLN A 110 2.27 15.05 13.73
C GLN A 110 2.91 13.81 14.37
N SER A 111 2.26 12.64 14.27
CA SER A 111 2.79 11.37 14.81
C SER A 111 4.09 10.92 14.11
N ILE A 112 4.18 11.16 12.79
CA ILE A 112 5.40 10.86 12.02
C ILE A 112 6.55 11.82 12.38
N ARG A 113 6.26 13.11 12.61
CA ARG A 113 7.29 14.10 12.96
C ARG A 113 8.00 13.80 14.28
N THR A 114 7.28 13.30 15.28
CA THR A 114 7.88 13.02 16.60
C THR A 114 8.83 11.83 16.57
N SER A 115 8.59 10.86 15.68
CA SER A 115 9.43 9.65 15.55
C SER A 115 10.75 9.89 14.79
N ILE A 116 10.84 10.94 13.98
CA ILE A 116 12.06 11.33 13.24
C ILE A 116 13.03 12.16 14.09
N CYS A 117 12.57 12.82 15.16
CA CYS A 117 13.43 13.71 15.97
C CYS A 117 14.30 13.02 17.04
N ILE A 118 14.27 11.68 17.19
CA ILE A 118 15.01 10.97 18.26
C ILE A 118 16.28 10.26 17.74
N ARG A 119 16.72 10.49 16.50
CA ARG A 119 18.06 10.05 16.06
C ARG A 119 18.96 11.24 15.74
N LYS A 120 19.60 11.78 16.78
CA LYS A 120 20.90 12.44 16.70
C LYS A 120 21.87 11.70 17.61
#